data_AF-A0AAV6AEX2-F1
#
_entry.id   AF-A0AAV6AEX2-F1
#
_cell.length_a   1.000
_cell.length_b   1.000
_cell.length_c   1.000
_cell.angle_alpha   90.00
_cell.angle_beta   90.00
_cell.angle_gamma   90.00
#
_symmetry.space_group_name_H-M   'P 1'
#
loop_
_entity.id
_entity.type
_entity.pdbx_description
1 polymer ?
#
loop_
_entity_poly.entity_id
_entity_poly.type
_entity_poly.pdbx_seq_one_letter_code
_entity_poly.pdbx_strand_id
1 'polypeptide(L)'
;MAGLTQAVEIPGARRLELQGVLCTLVLALVALVVVFPLVLVTVQSFQVAPPGQPARYGLDGWRAALGEPGLHSALVNTFNVTFVRQLL
;
A
#
# COMPACT_ATOMS: atom_id res chain seq x y z
N MET A 1 -32.36 49.27 0.79
CA MET A 1 -32.50 48.32 -0.32
C MET A 1 -31.51 48.69 -1.41
N ALA A 2 -30.38 47.99 -1.51
CA ALA A 2 -29.52 47.98 -2.69
C ALA A 2 -28.96 46.55 -2.76
N GLY A 3 -29.26 45.83 -3.84
CA GLY A 3 -29.04 44.39 -4.02
C GLY A 3 -27.58 44.00 -3.81
N LEU A 4 -27.29 42.85 -3.18
CA LEU A 4 -27.59 41.50 -3.67
C LEU A 4 -27.20 41.30 -5.13
N THR A 5 -25.89 41.27 -5.38
CA THR A 5 -25.28 40.36 -6.34
C THR A 5 -23.83 40.18 -5.95
N GLN A 6 -23.57 39.35 -4.93
CA GLN A 6 -22.30 38.63 -4.92
C GLN A 6 -22.29 37.79 -6.20
N ALA A 7 -21.42 38.14 -7.14
CA ALA A 7 -21.05 37.22 -8.20
C ALA A 7 -20.35 36.05 -7.51
N VAL A 8 -21.13 34.99 -7.22
CA VAL A 8 -20.57 33.68 -6.94
C VAL A 8 -19.87 33.26 -8.22
N GLU A 9 -18.56 33.45 -8.28
CA GLU A 9 -17.73 32.86 -9.32
C GLU A 9 -17.85 31.34 -9.16
N ILE A 10 -18.69 30.73 -9.98
CA ILE A 10 -18.74 29.28 -10.12
C ILE A 10 -17.39 28.88 -10.73
N PRO A 11 -16.53 28.12 -10.02
CA PRO A 11 -15.23 27.75 -10.56
C PRO A 11 -15.45 27.01 -11.88
N GLY A 12 -14.89 27.59 -12.95
CA GLY A 12 -15.07 27.13 -14.31
C GLY A 12 -14.86 25.62 -14.42
N ALA A 13 -15.88 24.96 -14.97
CA ALA A 13 -15.90 23.53 -15.19
C ALA A 13 -14.67 23.06 -15.98
N ARG A 14 -13.85 22.22 -15.34
CA ARG A 14 -13.36 20.96 -15.90
C ARG A 14 -12.61 21.04 -17.24
N ARG A 15 -11.78 22.05 -17.46
CA ARG A 15 -10.57 21.84 -18.28
C ARG A 15 -9.64 20.96 -17.46
N LEU A 16 -9.83 19.65 -17.56
CA LEU A 16 -8.79 18.70 -17.20
C LEU A 16 -7.58 19.07 -18.06
N GLU A 17 -6.66 19.83 -17.46
CA GLU A 17 -5.37 20.16 -18.06
C GLU A 17 -4.78 18.83 -18.55
N LEU A 18 -4.68 18.65 -19.86
CA LEU A 18 -4.21 17.40 -20.47
C LEU A 18 -2.87 16.98 -19.85
N GLN A 19 -2.03 17.96 -19.55
CA GLN A 19 -0.79 17.78 -18.80
C GLN A 19 -1.01 17.18 -17.42
N GLY A 20 -1.96 17.71 -16.63
CA GLY A 20 -2.29 17.18 -15.30
C GLY A 20 -2.83 15.74 -15.37
N VAL A 21 -3.64 15.43 -16.39
CA VAL A 21 -4.12 14.06 -16.63
C VAL A 21 -2.97 13.12 -16.97
N LEU A 22 -2.09 13.52 -17.89
CA LEU A 22 -0.92 12.73 -18.30
C LEU A 22 0.03 12.52 -17.12
N CYS A 23 0.33 13.56 -16.34
CA CYS A 23 1.13 13.44 -15.12
C CYS A 23 0.50 12.46 -14.13
N THR A 24 -0.82 12.57 -13.88
CA THR A 24 -1.52 11.67 -12.97
C THR A 24 -1.50 10.23 -13.46
N LEU A 25 -1.69 10.00 -14.76
CA LEU A 25 -1.62 8.66 -15.36
C LEU A 25 -0.22 8.04 -15.23
N VAL A 26 0.84 8.83 -15.47
CA VAL A 26 2.22 8.37 -15.31
C VAL A 26 2.50 8.01 -13.84
N LEU A 27 2.10 8.88 -12.91
CA LEU A 27 2.26 8.59 -11.47
C LEU A 27 1.46 7.36 -11.03
N ALA A 28 0.23 7.19 -11.53
CA ALA A 28 -0.60 6.02 -11.26
C ALA A 28 0.04 4.74 -11.82
N LEU A 29 0.61 4.79 -13.03
CA LEU A 29 1.32 3.66 -13.62
C LEU A 29 2.54 3.28 -12.80
N VAL A 30 3.35 4.25 -12.38
CA VAL A 30 4.52 4.01 -11.52
C VAL A 30 4.07 3.41 -10.19
N ALA A 31 3.04 3.96 -9.55
CA ALA A 31 2.48 3.42 -8.33
C ALA A 31 2.00 1.97 -8.53
N LEU A 32 1.35 1.66 -9.64
CA LEU A 32 0.90 0.31 -9.97
C LEU A 32 2.08 -0.64 -10.12
N VAL A 33 3.14 -0.24 -10.84
CA VAL A 33 4.36 -1.06 -11.01
C VAL A 33 5.03 -1.36 -9.67
N VAL A 34 5.01 -0.42 -8.73
CA VAL A 34 5.61 -0.60 -7.39
C VAL A 34 4.71 -1.42 -6.47
N VAL A 35 3.40 -1.17 -6.48
CA VAL A 35 2.43 -1.84 -5.58
C VAL A 35 2.10 -3.24 -6.05
N PHE A 36 2.09 -3.50 -7.36
CA PHE A 36 1.78 -4.80 -7.93
C PHE A 36 2.62 -5.96 -7.35
N PRO A 37 3.96 -5.91 -7.28
CA PRO A 37 4.74 -6.98 -6.66
C PRO A 37 4.44 -7.13 -5.16
N LEU A 38 4.14 -6.04 -4.44
CA LEU A 38 3.75 -6.12 -3.02
C LEU A 38 2.42 -6.85 -2.85
N VAL A 39 1.45 -6.59 -3.72
CA VAL A 39 0.17 -7.31 -3.75
C VAL A 39 0.40 -8.79 -4.07
N LEU A 40 1.25 -9.10 -5.06
CA LEU A 40 1.59 -10.47 -5.38
C LEU A 40 2.23 -11.21 -4.21
N VAL A 41 3.23 -10.61 -3.55
CA VAL A 41 3.87 -11.19 -2.35
C VAL A 41 2.86 -11.40 -1.24
N THR A 42 1.96 -10.44 -1.03
CA THR A 42 0.90 -10.54 -0.01
C THR A 42 -0.03 -11.69 -0.31
N VAL A 43 -0.52 -11.83 -1.54
CA VAL A 43 -1.40 -12.93 -1.95
C VAL A 43 -0.68 -14.27 -1.87
N GLN A 44 0.58 -14.33 -2.32
CA GLN A 44 1.40 -15.55 -2.25
C GLN A 44 1.73 -15.95 -0.81
N SER A 45 1.83 -15.00 0.13
CA SER A 45 2.02 -15.29 1.55
C SER A 45 0.85 -16.07 2.17
N PHE A 46 -0.34 -16.01 1.57
CA PHE A 46 -1.49 -16.83 1.98
C PHE A 46 -1.54 -18.18 1.24
N GLN A 47 -0.69 -18.42 0.26
CA GLN A 47 -0.67 -19.68 -0.47
C GLN A 47 -0.01 -20.76 0.39
N VAL A 48 -0.75 -21.81 0.70
CA VAL A 48 -0.30 -22.97 1.49
C VAL A 48 -0.07 -24.22 0.63
N ALA A 49 -0.41 -24.15 -0.67
CA ALA A 49 -0.17 -25.25 -1.60
C ALA A 49 1.32 -25.43 -1.88
N PRO A 50 1.85 -26.67 -1.81
CA PRO A 50 3.21 -26.97 -2.24
C PRO A 50 3.45 -26.63 -3.72
N PRO A 51 4.71 -26.37 -4.12
CA PRO A 51 5.06 -26.15 -5.53
C PRO A 51 4.56 -27.29 -6.43
N GLY A 52 3.89 -26.96 -7.53
CA GLY A 52 3.35 -27.94 -8.48
C GLY A 52 1.95 -28.47 -8.16
N GLN A 53 1.35 -28.08 -7.02
CA GLN A 53 -0.04 -28.38 -6.69
C GLN A 53 -0.96 -27.18 -6.99
N PRO A 54 -2.27 -27.42 -7.23
CA PRO A 54 -3.22 -26.33 -7.43
C PRO A 54 -3.21 -25.35 -6.25
N ALA A 55 -3.33 -24.05 -6.56
CA ALA A 55 -3.24 -23.00 -5.56
C ALA A 55 -4.32 -23.19 -4.47
N ARG A 56 -3.85 -23.31 -3.22
CA ARG A 56 -4.68 -23.36 -2.03
C ARG A 56 -4.27 -22.20 -1.14
N TYR A 57 -5.25 -21.40 -0.73
CA TYR A 57 -5.04 -20.27 0.17
C TYR A 57 -5.47 -20.64 1.60
N GLY A 58 -4.72 -20.16 2.58
CA GLY A 58 -4.94 -20.44 3.99
C GLY A 58 -4.11 -19.57 4.92
N LEU A 59 -4.36 -19.69 6.22
CA LEU A 59 -3.65 -18.95 7.27
C LEU A 59 -2.62 -19.82 8.00
N ASP A 60 -2.42 -21.06 7.55
CA ASP A 60 -1.58 -22.03 8.27
C ASP A 60 -0.11 -21.61 8.26
N GLY A 61 0.37 -20.98 7.17
CA GLY A 61 1.70 -20.38 7.11
C GLY A 61 1.88 -19.24 8.12
N TRP A 62 0.85 -18.39 8.29
CA TRP A 62 0.87 -17.32 9.30
C TRP A 62 0.86 -17.87 10.73
N ARG A 63 0.05 -18.90 11.00
CA ARG A 63 0.03 -19.56 12.32
C ARG A 63 1.37 -20.23 12.64
N ALA A 64 1.97 -20.91 11.66
CA ALA A 64 3.28 -21.53 11.81
C ALA A 64 4.36 -20.48 12.06
N ALA A 65 4.38 -19.39 11.28
CA ALA A 65 5.35 -18.31 11.44
C ALA A 65 5.23 -17.62 12.81
N LEU A 66 4.01 -17.27 13.24
CA LEU A 66 3.78 -16.60 14.52
C LEU A 66 3.98 -17.51 15.74
N GLY A 67 3.88 -18.83 15.54
CA GLY A 67 4.18 -19.82 16.57
C GLY A 67 5.68 -20.09 16.74
N GLU A 68 6.53 -19.61 15.83
CA GLU A 68 7.97 -19.85 15.86
C GLU A 68 8.65 -18.99 16.96
N PRO A 69 9.22 -19.60 18.02
CA PRO A 69 9.76 -18.85 19.16
C PRO A 69 10.88 -17.89 18.78
N GLY A 70 11.69 -18.28 17.80
CA GLY A 70 12.80 -17.46 17.28
C GLY A 70 12.34 -16.20 16.56
N LEU A 71 11.17 -16.23 15.89
CA LEU A 71 10.64 -15.09 15.17
C LEU A 71 10.31 -13.94 16.13
N HIS A 72 9.68 -14.25 17.26
CA HIS A 72 9.33 -13.25 18.26
C HIS A 72 10.58 -12.54 18.82
N SER A 73 11.61 -13.32 19.19
CA SER A 73 12.87 -12.75 19.68
C SER A 73 13.58 -11.92 18.63
N ALA A 74 13.59 -12.36 17.37
CA ALA A 74 14.17 -11.60 16.27
C ALA A 74 13.44 -10.27 16.05
N LEU A 75 12.11 -10.27 16.06
CA LEU A 75 11.31 -9.05 15.91
C LEU A 75 11.61 -8.03 17.03
N VAL A 76 11.57 -8.45 18.29
CA VAL A 76 11.87 -7.58 19.44
C VAL A 76 13.28 -7.01 19.33
N ASN A 77 14.25 -7.83 18.96
CA ASN A 77 15.62 -7.36 18.76
C ASN A 77 15.72 -6.33 17.63
N THR A 78 15.10 -6.57 16.48
CA THR A 78 15.06 -5.61 15.37
C THR A 78 14.43 -4.29 15.82
N PHE A 79 13.30 -4.33 16.52
CA PHE A 79 12.67 -3.12 17.06
C PHE A 79 13.59 -2.38 18.03
N ASN A 80 14.23 -3.06 18.97
CA ASN A 80 15.14 -2.45 19.93
C ASN A 80 16.34 -1.78 19.24
N VAL A 81 16.98 -2.48 18.30
CA VAL A 81 18.12 -1.94 17.55
C VAL A 81 17.71 -0.73 16.72
N THR A 82 16.57 -0.79 16.03
CA THR A 82 16.04 0.33 15.25
C THR A 82 15.72 1.53 16.16
N PHE A 83 15.07 1.30 17.29
CA PHE A 83 14.73 2.33 18.27
C PHE A 83 15.99 3.03 18.79
N VAL A 84 16.95 2.26 19.30
CA VAL A 84 18.20 2.81 19.83
C VAL A 84 18.98 3.59 18.76
N ARG A 85 18.93 3.15 17.49
CA ARG A 85 19.68 3.81 16.42
C ARG A 85 19.01 5.06 15.86
N GLN A 86 17.68 5.14 15.88
CA GLN A 86 16.93 6.21 15.21
C GLN A 86 16.36 7.25 16.18
N LEU A 87 16.16 6.91 17.45
CA LEU A 87 15.48 7.76 18.43
C LEU A 87 16.35 8.18 19.62
N LEU A 88 17.48 7.50 19.88
CA LEU A 88 18.50 7.89 20.87
C LEU A 88 19.75 8.41 20.16
#